data_AF-A0A925PUC9-F1
#
_entry.id   AF-A0A925PUC9-F1
#
_cell.length_a   1.000
_cell.length_b   1.000
_cell.length_c   1.000
_cell.angle_alpha   90.00
_cell.angle_beta   90.00
_cell.angle_gamma   90.00
#
_symmetry.space_group_name_H-M   'P 1'
#
loop_
_entity.id
_entity.type
_entity.pdbx_description
1 polymer ?
#
loop_
_entity_poly.entity_id
_entity_poly.type
_entity_poly.pdbx_seq_one_letter_code
_entity_poly.pdbx_strand_id
1 'polypeptide(L)'
;MKNRLLGLALGVLALAVSAEWLFAGTALAQEAAAPEGGHEFVFHFSIFVLAIFVGYFVVWSVTPALHTPLMSVTNAISSVIVVGALLAVAVEGADAPGSSGHVLAKLLGFAALIMASVNIFGGFLVTQRMLGMYQKKKK
;
A
#
# COMPACT_ATOMS: atom_id res chain seq x y z
N MET A 1 -3.59 -50.10 -6.55
CA MET A 1 -3.82 -48.64 -6.82
C MET A 1 -3.82 -47.79 -5.54
N LYS A 2 -4.42 -48.25 -4.43
CA LYS A 2 -4.48 -47.51 -3.15
C LYS A 2 -3.12 -47.02 -2.62
N ASN A 3 -2.06 -47.83 -2.69
CA ASN A 3 -0.73 -47.45 -2.15
C ASN A 3 -0.01 -46.37 -2.98
N ARG A 4 -0.29 -46.26 -4.29
CA ARG A 4 0.28 -45.21 -5.15
C ARG A 4 -0.41 -43.86 -4.95
N LEU A 5 -1.72 -43.89 -4.72
CA LEU A 5 -2.51 -42.71 -4.36
C LEU A 5 -2.14 -42.18 -2.98
N LEU A 6 -1.91 -43.08 -2.00
CA LEU A 6 -1.45 -42.70 -0.67
C LEU A 6 -0.04 -42.08 -0.68
N GLY A 7 0.87 -42.62 -1.49
CA GLY A 7 2.21 -42.06 -1.68
C GLY A 7 2.21 -40.70 -2.36
N LEU A 8 1.35 -40.48 -3.35
CA LEU A 8 1.16 -39.17 -3.99
C LEU A 8 0.57 -38.14 -3.02
N ALA A 9 -0.45 -38.50 -2.24
CA ALA A 9 -1.05 -37.61 -1.25
C ALA A 9 -0.05 -37.21 -0.15
N LEU A 10 0.75 -38.15 0.35
CA LEU A 10 1.83 -37.88 1.31
C LEU A 10 2.93 -37.01 0.71
N GLY A 11 3.30 -37.25 -0.55
CA GLY A 11 4.31 -36.44 -1.26
C GLY A 11 3.86 -35.00 -1.48
N VAL A 12 2.59 -34.79 -1.84
CA VAL A 12 2.00 -33.45 -1.99
C VAL A 12 1.92 -32.72 -0.65
N LEU A 13 1.53 -33.42 0.42
CA LEU A 13 1.49 -32.85 1.77
C LEU A 13 2.90 -32.46 2.24
N ALA A 14 3.90 -33.30 2.00
CA ALA A 14 5.30 -33.01 2.35
C ALA A 14 5.86 -31.81 1.56
N LEU A 15 5.48 -31.67 0.29
CA LEU A 15 5.84 -30.52 -0.55
C LEU A 15 5.18 -29.23 -0.06
N ALA A 16 3.90 -29.27 0.30
CA ALA A 16 3.18 -28.13 0.85
C ALA A 16 3.81 -27.64 2.15
N VAL A 17 4.11 -28.57 3.08
CA VAL A 17 4.78 -28.25 4.34
C VAL A 17 6.18 -27.66 4.10
N SER A 18 6.94 -28.22 3.16
CA SER A 18 8.28 -27.71 2.83
C SER A 18 8.23 -26.30 2.24
N ALA A 19 7.20 -25.98 1.45
CA ALA A 19 6.99 -24.64 0.89
C ALA A 19 6.67 -23.61 1.98
N GLU A 20 5.91 -24.00 3.00
CA GLU A 20 5.59 -23.15 4.16
C GLU A 20 6.84 -22.81 4.97
N TRP A 21 7.74 -23.78 5.20
CA TRP A 21 9.04 -23.56 5.87
C TRP A 21 9.98 -22.67 5.06
N LEU A 22 9.96 -22.79 3.72
CA LEU A 22 10.73 -21.92 2.82
C LEU A 22 10.21 -20.48 2.86
N PHE A 23 8.90 -20.28 2.81
CA PHE A 23 8.28 -18.96 2.87
C PHE A 23 8.49 -18.29 4.24
N ALA A 24 8.32 -19.05 5.33
CA ALA A 24 8.64 -18.60 6.68
C ALA A 24 10.14 -18.25 6.84
N GLY A 25 11.03 -19.07 6.26
CA GLY A 25 12.47 -18.81 6.26
C GLY A 25 12.85 -17.54 5.50
N THR A 26 12.19 -17.24 4.38
CA THR A 26 12.39 -15.98 3.65
C THR A 26 11.87 -14.76 4.41
N ALA A 27 10.77 -14.90 5.17
CA ALA A 27 10.24 -13.84 6.01
C ALA A 27 11.20 -13.52 7.18
N LEU A 28 11.76 -14.56 7.82
CA LEU A 28 12.77 -14.39 8.87
C LEU A 28 14.08 -13.78 8.34
N ALA A 29 14.48 -14.11 7.11
CA ALA A 29 15.65 -13.51 6.45
C ALA A 29 15.42 -12.02 6.11
N GLN A 30 14.19 -11.65 5.76
CA GLN A 30 13.79 -10.25 5.56
C GLN A 30 13.87 -9.45 6.87
N GLU A 31 13.52 -10.08 8.00
CA GLU A 31 13.59 -9.49 9.33
C GLU A 31 15.03 -9.36 9.85
N ALA A 32 15.91 -10.31 9.51
CA ALA A 32 17.34 -10.22 9.80
C ALA A 32 18.10 -9.17 8.97
N ALA A 33 17.53 -8.70 7.85
CA ALA A 33 18.04 -7.57 7.07
C ALA A 33 17.52 -6.21 7.58
N ALA A 34 16.66 -6.21 8.61
CA ALA A 34 16.24 -4.98 9.26
C ALA A 34 17.42 -4.38 10.04
N PRO A 35 17.69 -3.07 9.90
CA PRO A 35 18.76 -2.43 10.64
C PRO A 35 18.48 -2.55 12.15
N GLU A 36 19.45 -3.10 12.89
CA GLU A 36 19.28 -3.45 14.30
C GLU A 36 18.78 -2.28 15.17
N GLY A 37 17.53 -2.38 15.62
CA GLY A 37 17.12 -2.31 17.02
C GLY A 37 17.09 -0.97 17.77
N GLY A 38 17.71 0.11 17.29
CA GLY A 38 17.68 1.41 18.00
C GLY A 38 17.42 2.63 17.10
N HIS A 39 17.68 2.48 15.81
CA HIS A 39 17.63 3.59 14.85
C HIS A 39 16.36 3.59 13.99
N GLU A 40 15.45 2.63 14.09
CA GLU A 40 14.30 2.54 13.16
C GLU A 40 13.39 3.77 13.24
N PHE A 41 13.04 4.22 14.45
CA PHE A 41 12.30 5.47 14.61
C PHE A 41 13.10 6.66 14.07
N VAL A 42 14.39 6.77 14.42
CA VAL A 42 15.26 7.85 13.96
C VAL A 42 15.41 7.85 12.44
N PHE A 43 15.42 6.67 11.81
CA PHE A 43 15.52 6.46 10.38
C PHE A 43 14.24 6.91 9.67
N HIS A 44 13.08 6.39 10.09
CA HIS A 44 11.78 6.82 9.55
C HIS A 44 11.51 8.31 9.81
N PHE A 45 11.91 8.80 10.96
CA PHE A 45 11.81 10.22 11.33
C PHE A 45 12.73 11.09 10.45
N SER A 46 13.94 10.62 10.15
CA SER A 46 14.85 11.30 9.23
C SER A 46 14.27 11.34 7.82
N ILE A 47 13.69 10.25 7.33
CA ILE A 47 12.98 10.21 6.04
C ILE A 47 11.80 11.20 6.05
N PHE A 48 11.03 11.25 7.13
CA PHE A 48 9.92 12.19 7.28
C PHE A 48 10.38 13.65 7.18
N VAL A 49 11.45 14.02 7.91
CA VAL A 49 12.01 15.38 7.87
C VAL A 49 12.56 15.72 6.47
N LEU A 50 13.30 14.80 5.85
CA LEU A 50 13.81 14.98 4.49
C LEU A 50 12.67 15.11 3.47
N ALA A 51 11.59 14.34 3.61
CA ALA A 51 10.41 14.42 2.74
C ALA A 51 9.70 15.78 2.86
N ILE A 52 9.66 16.41 4.04
CA ILE A 52 9.14 17.77 4.21
C ILE A 52 9.98 18.78 3.42
N PHE A 53 11.31 18.71 3.53
CA PHE A 53 12.19 19.59 2.76
C PHE A 53 11.98 19.43 1.26
N VAL A 54 11.95 18.19 0.76
CA VAL A 54 11.67 17.90 -0.65
C VAL A 54 10.30 18.45 -1.05
N GLY A 55 9.26 18.22 -0.26
CA GLY A 55 7.91 18.73 -0.52
C GLY A 55 7.86 20.25 -0.62
N TYR A 56 8.55 20.95 0.29
CA TYR A 56 8.67 22.41 0.25
C TYR A 56 9.31 22.91 -1.06
N PHE A 57 10.48 22.38 -1.42
CA PHE A 57 11.17 22.79 -2.66
C PHE A 57 10.38 22.44 -3.93
N VAL A 58 9.65 21.32 -3.93
CA VAL A 58 8.82 20.92 -5.07
C VAL A 58 7.64 21.87 -5.27
N VAL A 59 6.92 22.24 -4.20
CA VAL A 59 5.74 23.13 -4.28
C VAL A 59 6.14 24.57 -4.56
N TRP A 60 7.29 25.03 -4.04
CA TRP A 60 7.73 26.42 -4.23
C TRP A 60 8.25 26.70 -5.65
N SER A 61 8.56 25.67 -6.42
CA SER A 61 9.09 25.76 -7.79
C SER A 61 8.01 25.77 -8.89
N VAL A 62 6.74 25.99 -8.54
CA VAL A 62 5.60 26.00 -9.50
C VAL A 62 5.29 27.41 -10.00
N THR A 63 4.80 27.53 -11.23
CA THR A 63 4.34 28.82 -11.76
C THR A 63 3.02 29.25 -11.11
N PRO A 64 2.78 30.57 -10.87
CA PRO A 64 1.58 31.03 -10.15
C PRO A 64 0.25 30.64 -10.79
N ALA A 65 0.22 30.45 -12.10
CA ALA A 65 -0.97 30.00 -12.83
C ALA A 65 -1.38 28.55 -12.49
N LEU A 66 -0.50 27.76 -11.88
CA LEU A 66 -0.71 26.35 -11.58
C LEU A 66 -1.06 26.06 -10.12
N HIS A 67 -1.17 27.06 -9.22
CA HIS A 67 -1.53 26.79 -7.82
C HIS A 67 -2.89 26.09 -7.66
N THR A 68 -3.88 26.47 -8.47
CA THR A 68 -5.22 25.83 -8.43
C THR A 68 -5.19 24.40 -8.98
N PRO A 69 -4.57 24.11 -10.14
CA PRO A 69 -4.30 22.73 -10.56
C PRO A 69 -3.47 21.91 -9.56
N LEU A 70 -2.45 22.53 -8.94
CA LEU A 70 -1.59 21.87 -7.98
C LEU A 70 -2.37 21.45 -6.74
N MET A 71 -3.29 22.30 -6.27
CA MET A 71 -4.19 21.97 -5.16
C MET A 71 -5.03 20.72 -5.45
N SER A 72 -5.51 20.56 -6.70
CA SER A 72 -6.24 19.36 -7.13
C SER A 72 -5.34 18.12 -7.17
N VAL A 73 -4.09 18.26 -7.61
CA VAL A 73 -3.11 17.16 -7.62
C VAL A 73 -2.74 16.73 -6.21
N THR A 74 -2.51 17.67 -5.29
CA THR A 74 -2.18 17.33 -3.90
C THR A 74 -3.35 16.63 -3.21
N ASN A 75 -4.59 16.95 -3.58
CA ASN A 75 -5.77 16.21 -3.12
C ASN A 75 -5.73 14.74 -3.61
N ALA A 76 -5.41 14.51 -4.89
CA ALA A 76 -5.25 13.15 -5.41
C ALA A 76 -4.09 12.38 -4.73
N ILE A 77 -2.94 13.03 -4.53
CA ILE A 77 -1.73 12.43 -3.90
C ILE A 77 -2.00 12.05 -2.44
N SER A 78 -2.83 12.81 -1.72
CA SER A 78 -3.21 12.48 -0.33
C SER A 78 -3.86 11.09 -0.20
N SER A 79 -4.32 10.51 -1.31
CA SER A 79 -4.91 9.16 -1.37
C SER A 79 -3.90 8.01 -1.17
N VAL A 80 -2.65 8.29 -0.77
CA VAL A 80 -1.68 7.28 -0.30
C VAL A 80 -2.23 6.37 0.80
N ILE A 81 -3.27 6.83 1.51
CA ILE A 81 -4.08 6.06 2.46
C ILE A 81 -4.63 4.74 1.88
N VAL A 82 -4.73 4.60 0.56
CA VAL A 82 -5.13 3.35 -0.11
C VAL A 82 -4.24 2.17 0.27
N VAL A 83 -2.95 2.42 0.53
CA VAL A 83 -2.00 1.39 0.97
C VAL A 83 -2.42 0.84 2.33
N GLY A 84 -2.76 1.73 3.28
CA GLY A 84 -3.27 1.33 4.59
C GLY A 84 -4.61 0.60 4.52
N ALA A 85 -5.52 1.04 3.63
CA ALA A 85 -6.80 0.37 3.42
C ALA A 85 -6.63 -1.06 2.85
N LEU A 86 -5.70 -1.25 1.90
CA LEU A 86 -5.38 -2.57 1.37
C LEU A 86 -4.80 -3.49 2.44
N LEU A 87 -3.88 -2.99 3.27
CA LEU A 87 -3.35 -3.75 4.41
C LEU A 87 -4.45 -4.16 5.40
N ALA A 88 -5.39 -3.24 5.70
CA ALA A 88 -6.51 -3.53 6.61
C ALA A 88 -7.48 -4.59 6.07
N VAL A 89 -7.71 -4.63 4.76
CA VAL A 89 -8.55 -5.68 4.12
C VAL A 89 -7.79 -7.00 3.99
N ALA A 90 -6.48 -6.95 3.75
CA ALA A 90 -5.62 -8.11 3.57
C ALA A 90 -5.27 -8.85 4.88
N VAL A 91 -5.78 -8.40 6.04
CA VAL A 91 -5.66 -9.12 7.32
C VAL A 91 -6.50 -10.40 7.25
N GLU A 92 -5.89 -11.47 6.72
CA GLU A 92 -6.50 -12.80 6.61
C GLU A 92 -5.72 -13.91 7.31
N GLY A 93 -4.50 -13.66 7.80
CA GLY A 93 -3.56 -14.75 8.10
C GLY A 93 -2.97 -14.86 9.51
N ALA A 94 -3.21 -13.93 10.44
CA ALA A 94 -2.57 -13.97 11.76
C ALA A 94 -3.61 -14.19 12.89
N ASP A 95 -3.78 -15.47 13.22
CA ASP A 95 -4.34 -16.02 14.46
C ASP A 95 -5.88 -16.03 14.70
N ALA A 96 -6.35 -17.28 14.84
CA ALA A 96 -7.59 -17.77 15.46
C ALA A 96 -8.95 -17.45 14.79
N PRO A 97 -9.68 -18.48 14.31
CA PRO A 97 -11.07 -18.31 13.88
C PRO A 97 -11.94 -18.01 15.11
N GLY A 98 -12.39 -16.76 15.26
CA GLY A 98 -13.36 -16.38 16.29
C GLY A 98 -13.23 -15.00 16.93
N SER A 99 -12.23 -14.19 16.59
CA SER A 99 -12.12 -12.82 17.14
C SER A 99 -12.96 -11.82 16.33
N SER A 100 -13.98 -11.26 16.96
CA SER A 100 -14.96 -10.31 16.40
C SER A 100 -14.35 -9.04 15.77
N GLY A 101 -13.08 -8.75 16.06
CA GLY A 101 -12.34 -7.60 15.52
C GLY A 101 -12.01 -7.70 14.03
N HIS A 102 -11.84 -8.92 13.49
CA HIS A 102 -11.43 -9.12 12.09
C HIS A 102 -12.49 -8.70 11.07
N VAL A 103 -13.76 -8.94 11.38
CA VAL A 103 -14.87 -8.56 10.51
C VAL A 103 -14.99 -7.04 10.45
N LEU A 104 -14.83 -6.36 11.59
CA LEU A 104 -14.91 -4.91 11.66
C LEU A 104 -13.72 -4.23 10.98
N ALA A 105 -12.50 -4.75 11.15
CA ALA A 105 -11.31 -4.27 10.45
C ALA A 105 -11.45 -4.41 8.92
N LYS A 106 -11.95 -5.55 8.43
CA LYS A 106 -12.21 -5.77 7.00
C LYS A 106 -13.30 -4.84 6.45
N LEU A 107 -14.41 -4.67 7.18
CA LEU A 107 -15.48 -3.76 6.76
C LEU A 107 -15.02 -2.30 6.71
N LEU A 108 -14.29 -1.85 7.73
CA LEU A 108 -13.72 -0.50 7.75
C LEU A 108 -12.62 -0.32 6.70
N GLY A 109 -11.77 -1.33 6.49
CA GLY A 109 -10.76 -1.33 5.43
C GLY A 109 -11.39 -1.26 4.04
N PHE A 110 -12.48 -2.00 3.82
CA PHE A 110 -13.24 -1.96 2.57
C PHE A 110 -13.90 -0.59 2.33
N ALA A 111 -14.52 -0.02 3.37
CA ALA A 111 -15.07 1.34 3.31
C ALA A 111 -13.97 2.38 3.02
N ALA A 112 -12.83 2.27 3.69
CA ALA A 112 -11.66 3.13 3.47
C ALA A 112 -11.12 2.99 2.04
N LEU A 113 -11.12 1.78 1.47
CA LEU A 113 -10.68 1.52 0.10
C LEU A 113 -11.59 2.20 -0.93
N ILE A 114 -12.91 2.17 -0.71
CA ILE A 114 -13.89 2.88 -1.55
C ILE A 114 -13.64 4.39 -1.47
N MET A 115 -13.52 4.93 -0.25
CA MET A 115 -13.28 6.37 -0.05
C MET A 115 -11.95 6.83 -0.67
N ALA A 116 -10.88 6.04 -0.52
CA ALA A 116 -9.59 6.31 -1.13
C ALA A 116 -9.69 6.30 -2.66
N SER A 117 -10.42 5.34 -3.23
CA SER A 117 -10.64 5.25 -4.68
C SER A 117 -11.35 6.48 -5.23
N VAL A 118 -12.39 6.97 -4.55
CA VAL A 118 -13.10 8.20 -4.94
C VAL A 118 -12.15 9.40 -4.96
N ASN A 119 -11.26 9.52 -3.98
CA ASN A 119 -10.29 10.62 -3.93
C ASN A 119 -9.23 10.53 -5.05
N ILE A 120 -8.75 9.32 -5.36
CA ILE A 120 -7.84 9.07 -6.50
C ILE A 120 -8.52 9.50 -7.81
N PHE A 121 -9.65 8.87 -8.15
CA PHE A 121 -10.29 9.09 -9.44
C PHE A 121 -10.86 10.51 -9.56
N GLY A 122 -11.48 11.04 -8.50
CA GLY A 122 -12.00 12.40 -8.46
C GLY A 122 -10.90 13.44 -8.59
N GLY A 123 -9.82 13.31 -7.82
CA GLY A 123 -8.69 14.24 -7.84
C GLY A 123 -7.98 14.28 -9.19
N PHE A 124 -7.75 13.13 -9.83
CA PHE A 124 -7.11 13.09 -11.15
C PHE A 124 -8.03 13.58 -12.27
N LEU A 125 -9.33 13.27 -12.25
CA LEU A 125 -10.28 13.74 -13.26
C LEU A 125 -10.43 15.27 -13.24
N VAL A 126 -10.53 15.87 -12.05
CA VAL A 126 -10.62 17.32 -11.89
C VAL A 126 -9.31 17.99 -12.35
N THR A 127 -8.17 17.43 -11.96
CA THR A 127 -6.85 17.92 -12.41
C THR A 127 -6.74 17.92 -13.93
N GLN A 128 -7.14 16.83 -14.60
CA GLN A 128 -7.08 16.74 -16.06
C GLN A 128 -7.97 17.78 -16.74
N ARG A 129 -9.16 18.04 -16.19
CA ARG A 129 -10.04 19.12 -16.68
C ARG A 129 -9.40 20.50 -16.50
N MET A 130 -8.73 20.74 -15.38
CA MET A 130 -8.03 22.00 -15.10
C MET A 130 -6.82 22.21 -16.03
N LEU A 131 -5.99 21.19 -16.21
CA LEU A 131 -4.82 21.24 -17.10
C LEU A 131 -5.21 21.27 -18.58
N GLY A 132 -6.34 20.67 -18.95
CA GLY A 132 -6.87 20.70 -20.31
C GLY A 132 -7.20 22.12 -20.81
N MET A 133 -7.48 23.06 -19.90
CA MET A 133 -7.71 24.47 -20.25
C MET A 133 -6.43 25.23 -20.62
N TYR A 134 -5.25 24.70 -20.27
CA TYR A 134 -3.94 25.29 -20.60
C TYR A 134 -3.29 24.63 -21.83
N GLN A 135 -3.90 23.57 -22.37
CA GLN A 135 -3.41 22.91 -23.58
C GLN A 135 -3.86 23.70 -24.82
N LYS A 136 -2.90 24.12 -25.66
CA LYS A 136 -3.23 24.70 -26.97
C LYS A 136 -3.99 23.66 -27.78
N LYS A 137 -5.19 23.99 -28.27
CA LYS A 137 -5.93 23.14 -29.21
C LYS A 137 -5.01 22.74 -30.36
N LYS A 138 -4.81 21.43 -30.57
CA LYS A 138 -4.20 20.94 -31.82
C LYS A 138 -5.08 21.45 -32.97
N LYS A 139 -4.46 22.18 -33.89
CA LYS A 139 -5.06 22.56 -35.17
C LYS A 139 -5.38 21.33 -35.99
#